data_AF-T0YGU8-F1
#
_entry.id   AF-T0YGU8-F1
#
_cell.length_a   1.000
_cell.length_b   1.000
_cell.length_c   1.000
_cell.angle_alpha   90.00
_cell.angle_beta   90.00
_cell.angle_gamma   90.00
#
_symmetry.space_group_name_H-M   'P 1'
#
loop_
_entity.id
_entity.type
_entity.pdbx_description
1 polymer ?
#
loop_
_entity_poly.entity_id
_entity_poly.type
_entity_poly.pdbx_seq_one_letter_code
_entity_poly.pdbx_strand_id
1 'polypeptide(L)'
;PNMEVLNSYYVGEDGYYKYYETILVDKHSPEIFNDKKISWIAEPQNKGRVYRGLTSAGYKTRGLRTGRKGSAKSRPSIRSNNRLRR
;
A
#
# COMPACT_ATOMS: atom_id res chain seq x y z
N PRO A 1 -11.61 -13.62 -0.70
CA PRO A 1 -10.24 -13.29 -0.26
C PRO A 1 -10.28 -12.65 1.14
N ASN A 2 -10.00 -13.46 2.16
CA ASN A 2 -10.27 -13.12 3.57
C ASN A 2 -9.17 -12.25 4.21
N MET A 3 -7.95 -12.29 3.67
CA MET A 3 -6.79 -11.58 4.23
C MET A 3 -6.51 -10.24 3.51
N GLU A 4 -5.87 -9.31 4.22
CA GLU A 4 -5.31 -8.08 3.63
C GLU A 4 -3.80 -8.09 3.57
N VAL A 5 -3.27 -7.40 2.54
CA VAL A 5 -1.84 -7.21 2.37
C VAL A 5 -1.36 -6.04 3.23
N LEU A 6 -0.44 -6.32 4.15
CA LEU A 6 0.23 -5.30 4.94
C LEU A 6 1.36 -4.66 4.11
N ASN A 7 2.31 -5.46 3.65
CA ASN A 7 3.42 -5.02 2.81
C ASN A 7 4.16 -6.22 2.19
N SER A 8 5.22 -5.96 1.44
CA SER A 8 6.13 -6.98 0.93
C SER A 8 7.59 -6.52 0.98
N TYR A 9 8.52 -7.47 0.95
CA TYR A 9 9.96 -7.22 0.87
C TYR A 9 10.65 -8.16 -0.12
N TYR A 10 11.79 -7.69 -0.63
CA TYR A 10 12.60 -8.41 -1.60
C TYR A 10 13.39 -9.52 -0.91
N VAL A 11 13.38 -10.70 -1.50
CA VAL A 11 14.09 -11.89 -0.98
C VAL A 11 15.33 -12.16 -1.83
N GLY A 12 15.18 -12.12 -3.14
CA GLY A 12 16.24 -12.46 -4.08
C GLY A 12 15.72 -12.41 -5.51
N GLU A 13 16.62 -12.64 -6.45
CA GLU A 13 16.27 -12.76 -7.85
C GLU A 13 17.12 -13.86 -8.48
N ASP A 14 16.53 -14.57 -9.42
CA ASP A 14 17.28 -15.31 -10.42
C ASP A 14 17.27 -14.49 -11.73
N GLY A 15 18.01 -14.94 -12.75
CA GLY A 15 18.10 -14.21 -14.03
C GLY A 15 16.76 -13.97 -14.74
N TYR A 16 15.68 -14.64 -14.33
CA TYR A 16 14.35 -14.56 -14.94
C TYR A 16 13.28 -13.97 -14.01
N TYR A 17 13.41 -14.16 -12.70
CA TYR A 17 12.37 -13.90 -11.72
C TYR A 17 12.91 -13.11 -10.53
N LYS A 18 12.06 -12.24 -9.98
CA LYS A 18 12.31 -11.55 -8.71
C LYS A 18 11.34 -12.09 -7.67
N TYR A 19 11.88 -12.51 -6.53
CA TYR A 19 11.13 -13.12 -5.44
C TYR A 19 10.88 -12.11 -4.33
N TYR A 20 9.65 -12.12 -3.83
CA TYR A 20 9.21 -11.25 -2.75
C TYR A 20 8.39 -12.04 -1.74
N GLU A 21 8.58 -11.74 -0.47
CA GLU A 21 7.72 -12.23 0.61
C GLU A 21 6.65 -11.18 0.89
N THR A 22 5.38 -11.63 0.89
CA THR A 22 4.22 -10.78 1.11
C THR A 22 3.60 -11.07 2.47
N ILE A 23 3.49 -10.05 3.30
CA ILE A 23 2.91 -10.12 4.63
C ILE A 23 1.39 -9.95 4.52
N LEU A 24 0.66 -11.00 4.86
CA LEU A 24 -0.79 -11.05 4.87
C LEU A 24 -1.30 -11.05 6.32
N VAL A 25 -2.43 -10.38 6.54
CA VAL A 25 -3.09 -10.32 7.85
C VAL A 25 -4.54 -10.79 7.70
N ASP A 26 -4.96 -11.70 8.58
CA ASP A 26 -6.36 -12.07 8.70
C ASP A 26 -7.12 -11.03 9.54
N LYS A 27 -8.12 -10.39 8.93
CA LYS A 27 -8.94 -9.36 9.58
C LYS A 27 -10.01 -9.94 10.51
N HIS A 28 -10.35 -11.21 10.35
CA HIS A 28 -11.41 -11.86 11.12
C HIS A 28 -10.87 -12.48 12.42
N SER A 29 -9.54 -12.55 12.59
CA SER A 29 -8.93 -13.01 13.83
C SER A 29 -9.19 -12.01 14.98
N PRO A 30 -9.71 -12.48 16.13
CA PRO A 30 -9.91 -11.64 17.32
C PRO A 30 -8.63 -10.98 17.82
N GLU A 31 -7.48 -11.63 17.63
CA GLU A 31 -6.17 -11.13 18.06
C GLU A 31 -5.80 -9.85 17.32
N ILE A 32 -6.03 -9.83 16.00
CA ILE A 32 -5.78 -8.66 15.15
C ILE A 32 -6.80 -7.54 15.44
N PHE A 33 -8.06 -7.91 15.66
CA PHE A 33 -9.12 -6.94 15.94
C PHE A 33 -8.89 -6.21 17.28
N ASN A 34 -8.43 -6.92 18.30
CA ASN A 34 -8.20 -6.37 19.64
C ASN A 34 -6.84 -5.66 19.77
N ASP A 35 -5.87 -5.89 18.88
CA ASP A 35 -4.57 -5.23 18.91
C ASP A 35 -4.66 -3.77 18.45
N LYS A 36 -4.39 -2.83 19.38
CA LYS A 36 -4.40 -1.38 19.13
C LYS A 36 -3.41 -0.92 18.05
N LYS A 37 -2.37 -1.69 17.72
CA LYS A 37 -1.33 -1.31 16.76
C LYS A 37 -1.68 -1.67 15.33
N ILE A 38 -2.39 -2.78 15.11
CA ILE A 38 -2.63 -3.32 13.76
C ILE A 38 -4.11 -3.38 13.38
N SER A 39 -5.04 -3.25 14.35
CA SER A 39 -6.50 -3.34 14.11
C SER A 39 -7.01 -2.42 13.00
N TRP A 40 -6.34 -1.29 12.74
CA TRP A 40 -6.65 -0.40 11.62
C TRP A 40 -6.71 -1.14 10.26
N ILE A 41 -5.94 -2.22 10.06
CA ILE A 41 -5.97 -3.00 8.82
C ILE A 41 -7.31 -3.69 8.57
N ALA A 42 -8.06 -4.00 9.64
CA ALA A 42 -9.37 -4.64 9.58
C ALA A 42 -10.50 -3.67 9.20
N GLU A 43 -10.25 -2.36 9.25
CA GLU A 43 -11.25 -1.36 8.91
C GLU A 43 -11.66 -1.39 7.42
N PRO A 44 -12.91 -1.09 7.08
CA PRO A 44 -13.41 -1.18 5.70
C PRO A 44 -12.61 -0.36 4.67
N GLN A 45 -12.08 0.81 5.05
CA GLN A 45 -11.25 1.67 4.18
C GLN A 45 -9.95 1.02 3.73
N ASN A 46 -9.46 -0.01 4.44
CA ASN A 46 -8.23 -0.72 4.11
C ASN A 46 -8.47 -1.93 3.21
N LYS A 47 -9.72 -2.23 2.87
CA LYS A 47 -10.05 -3.31 1.95
C LYS A 47 -9.37 -3.13 0.58
N GLY A 48 -8.67 -4.16 0.10
CA GLY A 48 -8.04 -4.16 -1.22
C GLY A 48 -7.02 -3.03 -1.41
N ARG A 49 -6.33 -2.62 -0.36
CA ARG A 49 -5.37 -1.50 -0.39
C ARG A 49 -4.20 -1.70 -1.36
N VAL A 50 -3.84 -2.95 -1.64
CA VAL A 50 -2.80 -3.32 -2.62
C VAL A 50 -3.16 -2.86 -4.04
N TYR A 51 -4.41 -3.07 -4.46
CA TYR A 51 -4.89 -2.69 -5.79
C TYR A 51 -5.00 -1.17 -5.99
N ARG A 52 -5.07 -0.42 -4.88
CA ARG A 52 -5.11 1.04 -4.88
C ARG A 52 -3.73 1.69 -4.73
N GLY A 53 -2.66 0.90 -4.64
CA GLY A 53 -1.31 1.42 -4.47
C GLY A 53 -1.11 2.16 -3.14
N LEU A 54 -1.69 1.62 -2.06
CA LEU A 54 -1.54 2.16 -0.69
C LEU A 54 -0.49 1.39 0.14
N THR A 55 0.11 0.33 -0.42
CA THR A 55 1.29 -0.33 0.17
C THR A 55 2.54 0.52 -0.02
N SER A 56 3.64 0.16 0.65
CA SER A 56 4.91 0.90 0.53
C SER A 56 5.45 0.90 -0.90
N ALA A 57 5.33 -0.23 -1.61
CA ALA A 57 5.67 -0.35 -3.02
C ALA A 57 4.76 0.53 -3.91
N GLY A 58 3.44 0.50 -3.69
CA GLY A 58 2.48 1.34 -4.41
C GLY A 58 2.69 2.83 -4.20
N TYR A 59 3.06 3.22 -2.97
CA TYR A 59 3.36 4.61 -2.63
C TYR A 59 4.65 5.11 -3.30
N LYS A 60 5.64 4.21 -3.48
CA LYS A 60 6.86 4.49 -4.26
C LYS A 60 6.54 4.69 -5.74
N THR A 61 5.79 3.79 -6.37
CA THR A 61 5.43 3.90 -7.80
C THR A 61 4.58 5.14 -8.09
N ARG A 62 3.74 5.57 -7.15
CA ARG A 62 2.98 6.84 -7.26
C ARG A 62 3.84 8.10 -7.12
N GLY A 63 5.13 7.97 -6.80
CA GLY A 63 6.03 9.11 -6.60
C GLY A 63 5.67 9.96 -5.38
N LEU A 64 5.15 9.33 -4.32
CA LEU A 64 4.69 10.03 -3.11
C LEU A 64 5.66 9.91 -1.93
N ARG A 65 6.72 9.08 -2.04
CA ARG A 65 7.79 8.93 -1.03
C ARG A 65 8.61 10.20 -0.82
N THR A 66 8.66 11.09 -1.81
CA THR A 66 9.39 12.35 -1.71
C THR A 66 8.50 13.43 -1.09
N GLY A 67 9.14 14.43 -0.47
CA GLY A 67 8.45 15.59 0.10
C GLY A 67 7.66 16.39 -0.96
N ARG A 68 6.90 17.41 -0.53
CA ARG A 68 6.08 18.22 -1.46
C ARG A 68 6.90 18.89 -2.56
N LYS A 69 8.12 19.33 -2.23
CA LYS A 69 9.08 19.87 -3.20
C LYS A 69 9.55 18.75 -4.12
N GLY A 70 9.24 18.85 -5.41
CA GLY A 70 9.55 17.81 -6.41
C GLY A 70 8.42 16.80 -6.69
N SER A 71 7.42 16.65 -5.81
CA SER A 71 6.25 15.77 -6.04
C SER A 71 4.93 16.51 -6.22
N ALA A 72 4.94 17.85 -6.33
CA ALA A 72 3.72 18.66 -6.48
C ALA A 72 2.83 18.26 -7.68
N LYS A 73 3.42 17.62 -8.70
CA LYS A 73 2.69 17.10 -9.87
C LYS A 73 1.96 15.78 -9.59
N SER A 74 2.47 14.93 -8.70
CA SER A 74 1.88 13.64 -8.35
C SER A 74 0.89 13.72 -7.17
N ARG A 75 0.88 14.81 -6.40
CA ARG A 75 0.02 14.99 -5.22
C ARG A 75 -1.33 15.65 -5.53
N PRO A 76 -2.43 15.25 -4.85
CA PRO A 76 -2.54 14.04 -4.00
C PRO A 76 -2.56 12.75 -4.82
N SER A 77 -2.99 12.84 -6.08
CA SER A 77 -2.81 11.88 -7.15
C SER A 77 -2.72 12.64 -8.48
N ILE A 78 -2.07 12.07 -9.50
CA ILE A 78 -1.93 12.70 -10.83
C ILE A 78 -3.30 13.08 -11.40
N ARG A 79 -4.27 12.14 -11.36
CA ARG A 79 -5.63 12.38 -11.85
C ARG A 79 -6.31 13.52 -11.10
N SER A 80 -6.18 13.59 -9.78
CA SER A 80 -6.80 14.66 -9.01
C SER A 80 -6.15 16.01 -9.30
N ASN A 81 -4.83 16.06 -9.44
CA ASN A 81 -4.10 17.28 -9.78
C ASN A 81 -4.49 17.80 -11.18
N ASN A 82 -4.64 16.91 -12.15
CA ASN A 82 -5.05 17.28 -13.50
C ASN A 82 -6.48 17.84 -13.55
N ARG A 83 -7.38 17.39 -12.67
CA ARG A 83 -8.73 17.98 -12.56
C ARG A 83 -8.73 19.38 -11.97
N LEU A 84 -7.82 19.68 -11.06
CA LEU A 84 -7.68 21.02 -10.45
C LEU A 84 -7.01 22.04 -11.38
N ARG A 85 -6.32 21.56 -12.42
CA ARG A 85 -5.60 22.39 -13.40
C ARG A 85 -6.34 22.56 -14.72
N ARG A 86 -7.48 21.89 -14.88
CA ARG A 86 -8.47 22.26 -15.88
C ARG A 86 -9.24 23.45 -15.36
#